data_AF-A0A5C4RQM4-F1
#
_entry.id   AF-A0A5C4RQM4-F1
#
_cell.length_a   1.000
_cell.length_b   1.000
_cell.length_c   1.000
_cell.angle_alpha   90.00
_cell.angle_beta   90.00
_cell.angle_gamma   90.00
#
_symmetry.space_group_name_H-M   'P 1'
#
loop_
_entity.id
_entity.type
_entity.pdbx_description
1 polymer ?
#
loop_
_entity_poly.entity_id
_entity_poly.type
_entity_poly.pdbx_seq_one_letter_code
_entity_poly.pdbx_strand_id
1 'polypeptide(L)'
;MHAEPKQGGQFQRGISQHPTIEDKAHIVTEKDLRAIYGPSDPIDFVSIGHLASAESIPAYVDINKLVTRHSAIVGSTGCGKSTTVAGLLNSISDQSQFPSARILVLDIHGEYAKAVGDKANVFKIGADTVKGEKELQIPFWALNFEEMTKFSFGNIDNSKFATISDWVMKLKRESLT
;
A
#
# COMPACT_ATOMS: atom_id res chain seq x y z
N MET A 1 23.23 13.83 -2.68
CA MET A 1 23.36 13.46 -4.11
C MET A 1 24.17 14.54 -4.78
N HIS A 2 25.31 14.20 -5.39
CA HIS A 2 26.08 15.13 -6.22
C HIS A 2 25.62 15.01 -7.67
N ALA A 3 25.48 16.14 -8.35
CA ALA A 3 24.87 16.24 -9.67
C ALA A 3 25.57 17.30 -10.50
N GLU A 4 25.77 17.01 -11.79
CA GLU A 4 26.31 17.95 -12.77
C GLU A 4 25.21 18.38 -13.75
N PRO A 5 24.94 19.68 -13.90
CA PRO A 5 24.12 20.17 -15.00
C PRO A 5 24.95 20.19 -16.29
N LYS A 6 24.54 19.43 -17.32
CA LYS A 6 25.08 19.58 -18.68
C LYS A 6 24.45 20.78 -19.38
N GLN A 7 25.23 21.43 -20.26
CA GLN A 7 24.69 22.33 -21.28
C GLN A 7 23.66 21.56 -22.13
N GLY A 8 22.37 21.84 -21.91
CA GLY A 8 21.26 21.10 -22.53
C GLY A 8 20.08 20.78 -21.60
N GLY A 9 20.20 21.02 -20.29
CA GLY A 9 19.06 20.94 -19.36
C GLY A 9 18.59 19.52 -19.01
N GLN A 10 19.29 18.49 -19.45
CA GLN A 10 19.03 17.10 -19.02
C GLN A 10 19.91 16.73 -17.83
N PHE A 11 19.27 16.23 -16.77
CA PHE A 11 19.93 15.77 -15.56
C PHE A 11 20.59 14.41 -15.77
N GLN A 12 21.86 14.27 -15.35
CA GLN A 12 22.57 12.99 -15.29
C GLN A 12 22.80 12.57 -13.83
N ARG A 13 22.44 11.32 -13.49
CA ARG A 13 22.75 10.73 -12.19
C ARG A 13 24.18 10.21 -12.17
N GLY A 14 24.91 10.52 -11.09
CA GLY A 14 26.29 10.12 -10.88
C GLY A 14 27.25 11.29 -11.04
N ILE A 15 28.48 11.11 -10.55
CA ILE A 15 29.58 12.05 -10.76
C ILE A 15 30.64 11.36 -11.62
N SER A 16 30.98 11.97 -12.75
CA SER A 16 32.08 11.53 -13.60
C SER A 16 33.43 12.10 -13.13
N GLN A 17 33.40 13.25 -12.46
CA GLN A 17 34.56 13.89 -11.85
C GLN A 17 34.25 14.28 -10.41
N HIS A 18 35.26 14.15 -9.55
CA HIS A 18 35.18 14.67 -8.20
C HIS A 18 35.46 16.18 -8.19
N PRO A 19 34.76 16.96 -7.36
CA PRO A 19 35.02 18.39 -7.25
C PRO A 19 36.44 18.63 -6.71
N THR A 20 37.10 19.64 -7.26
CA THR A 20 38.42 20.11 -6.83
C THR A 20 38.32 21.20 -5.76
N ILE A 21 39.43 21.42 -5.06
CA ILE A 21 39.55 22.56 -4.14
C ILE A 21 39.34 23.85 -4.96
N GLU A 22 38.57 24.79 -4.42
CA GLU A 22 38.16 26.06 -5.06
C GLU A 22 37.00 25.96 -6.07
N ASP A 23 36.41 24.78 -6.27
CA ASP A 23 35.21 24.66 -7.10
C ASP A 23 34.05 25.49 -6.53
N LYS A 24 33.35 26.17 -7.44
CA LYS A 24 32.24 27.05 -7.08
C LYS A 24 31.00 26.24 -6.70
N ALA A 25 30.48 26.47 -5.51
CA ALA A 25 29.17 25.98 -5.11
C ALA A 25 28.08 26.92 -5.62
N HIS A 26 27.09 26.37 -6.32
CA HIS A 26 25.93 27.10 -6.82
C HIS A 26 24.69 26.74 -6.01
N ILE A 27 23.86 27.75 -5.73
CA ILE A 27 22.53 27.52 -5.15
C ILE A 27 21.65 26.86 -6.20
N VAL A 28 21.01 25.76 -5.82
CA VAL A 28 20.08 25.03 -6.68
C VAL A 28 18.78 25.84 -6.83
N THR A 29 18.30 26.03 -8.06
CA THR A 29 17.03 26.70 -8.34
C THR A 29 15.86 25.71 -8.36
N GLU A 30 14.62 26.20 -8.25
CA GLU A 30 13.43 25.34 -8.43
C GLU A 30 13.39 24.69 -9.81
N LYS A 31 13.88 25.38 -10.85
CA LYS A 31 13.98 24.84 -12.20
C LYS A 31 14.91 23.62 -12.24
N ASP A 32 16.04 23.69 -11.53
CA ASP A 32 16.98 22.58 -11.42
C ASP A 32 16.35 21.42 -10.64
N LEU A 33 15.72 21.69 -9.49
CA LEU A 33 15.03 20.66 -8.70
C LEU A 33 13.91 19.98 -9.51
N ARG A 34 13.14 20.72 -10.30
CA ARG A 34 12.12 20.16 -11.19
C ARG A 34 12.72 19.31 -12.30
N ALA A 35 13.89 19.64 -12.82
CA ALA A 35 14.60 18.78 -13.78
C ALA A 35 15.10 17.46 -13.16
N ILE A 36 15.34 17.44 -11.85
CA ILE A 36 15.83 16.27 -11.10
C ILE A 36 14.70 15.35 -10.64
N TYR A 37 13.64 15.95 -10.07
CA TYR A 37 12.57 15.25 -9.36
C TYR A 37 11.23 15.28 -10.11
N GLY A 38 11.11 16.08 -11.17
CA GLY A 38 9.92 16.14 -12.00
C GLY A 38 9.73 14.83 -12.79
N PRO A 39 8.48 14.44 -13.06
CA PRO A 39 8.18 13.23 -13.81
C PRO A 39 8.66 13.36 -15.26
N SER A 40 9.19 12.27 -15.82
CA SER A 40 9.62 12.19 -17.23
C SER A 40 8.45 11.95 -18.18
N ASP A 41 7.35 11.37 -17.68
CA ASP A 41 6.06 11.19 -18.34
C ASP A 41 4.96 11.00 -17.26
N PRO A 42 3.81 11.71 -17.25
CA PRO A 42 2.97 11.85 -16.05
C PRO A 42 2.01 10.70 -15.74
N ILE A 43 1.79 9.76 -16.66
CA ILE A 43 0.62 8.86 -16.61
C ILE A 43 0.60 7.99 -15.35
N ASP A 44 1.77 7.55 -14.88
CA ASP A 44 1.88 6.58 -13.77
C ASP A 44 2.39 7.20 -12.46
N PHE A 45 2.51 8.54 -12.38
CA PHE A 45 3.07 9.23 -11.22
C PHE A 45 2.00 9.92 -10.40
N VAL A 46 1.95 9.60 -9.11
CA VAL A 46 1.07 10.23 -8.13
C VAL A 46 1.89 11.12 -7.19
N SER A 47 1.38 12.32 -6.92
CA SER A 47 1.97 13.18 -5.89
C SER A 47 1.63 12.65 -4.50
N ILE A 48 2.66 12.48 -3.67
CA ILE A 48 2.52 12.04 -2.27
C ILE A 48 2.78 13.18 -1.26
N GLY A 49 2.96 14.40 -1.76
CA GLY A 49 3.36 15.56 -0.97
C GLY A 49 4.29 16.48 -1.75
N HIS A 50 5.09 17.26 -1.02
CA HIS A 50 6.03 18.21 -1.58
C HIS A 50 7.44 17.95 -1.06
N LEU A 51 8.44 18.39 -1.82
CA LEU A 51 9.83 18.29 -1.41
C LEU A 51 10.08 19.21 -0.20
N ALA A 52 10.66 18.69 0.88
CA ALA A 52 10.89 19.47 2.11
C ALA A 52 11.78 20.71 1.90
N SER A 53 12.67 20.69 0.89
CA SER A 53 13.53 21.83 0.55
C SER A 53 12.88 22.83 -0.42
N ALA A 54 11.70 22.51 -0.98
CA ALA A 54 10.98 23.35 -1.94
C ALA A 54 9.50 22.94 -2.00
N GLU A 55 8.66 23.58 -1.18
CA GLU A 55 7.22 23.26 -1.07
C GLU A 55 6.44 23.44 -2.38
N SER A 56 6.96 24.24 -3.32
CA SER A 56 6.38 24.44 -4.65
C SER A 56 6.57 23.24 -5.60
N ILE A 57 7.36 22.24 -5.20
CA ILE A 57 7.72 21.09 -6.03
C ILE A 57 7.05 19.83 -5.48
N PRO A 58 6.06 19.27 -6.19
CA PRO A 58 5.42 18.03 -5.78
C PRO A 58 6.42 16.88 -5.82
N ALA A 59 6.41 16.05 -4.78
CA ALA A 59 7.11 14.78 -4.73
C ALA A 59 6.23 13.70 -5.37
N TYR A 60 6.72 13.06 -6.42
CA TYR A 60 6.00 12.03 -7.15
C TYR A 60 6.51 10.63 -6.84
N VAL A 61 5.59 9.66 -6.87
CA VAL A 61 5.87 8.23 -6.81
C VAL A 61 5.28 7.55 -8.03
N ASP A 62 6.08 6.70 -8.65
CA ASP A 62 5.66 5.80 -9.71
C ASP A 62 4.78 4.69 -9.09
N ILE A 63 3.48 4.77 -9.34
CA ILE A 63 2.50 3.84 -8.77
C ILE A 63 2.71 2.43 -9.31
N ASN A 64 3.03 2.28 -10.59
CA ASN A 64 3.27 0.97 -11.21
C ASN A 64 4.44 0.26 -10.52
N LYS A 65 5.55 0.95 -10.26
CA LYS A 65 6.67 0.37 -9.50
C LYS A 65 6.29 0.06 -8.05
N LEU A 66 5.51 0.94 -7.40
CA LEU A 66 5.10 0.75 -6.01
C LEU A 66 4.26 -0.52 -5.83
N VAL A 67 3.30 -0.75 -6.73
CA VAL A 67 2.37 -1.89 -6.63
C VAL A 67 2.97 -3.21 -7.13
N THR A 68 3.84 -3.17 -8.14
CA THR A 68 4.39 -4.39 -8.76
C THR A 68 5.59 -5.00 -8.02
N ARG A 69 6.31 -4.21 -7.20
CA ARG A 69 7.59 -4.66 -6.58
C ARG A 69 7.49 -5.03 -5.10
N HIS A 70 6.29 -4.96 -4.51
CA HIS A 70 6.07 -4.93 -3.07
C HIS A 70 6.78 -3.74 -2.40
N SER A 71 6.05 -2.99 -1.59
CA SER A 71 6.55 -1.76 -0.97
C SER A 71 6.20 -1.72 0.51
N ALA A 72 7.02 -1.01 1.29
CA ALA A 72 6.78 -0.77 2.71
C ALA A 72 6.87 0.72 3.01
N ILE A 73 5.91 1.23 3.79
CA ILE A 73 5.91 2.60 4.32
C ILE A 73 6.30 2.50 5.79
N VAL A 74 7.44 3.06 6.15
CA VAL A 74 8.05 2.94 7.49
C VAL A 74 8.35 4.30 8.07
N GLY A 75 8.33 4.41 9.40
CA GLY A 75 8.65 5.63 10.13
C GLY A 75 8.13 5.61 11.57
N SER A 76 8.60 6.54 12.40
CA SER A 76 8.22 6.65 13.82
C SER A 76 6.76 7.06 14.01
N THR A 77 6.24 7.00 15.23
CA THR A 77 4.90 7.52 15.54
C THR A 77 4.84 9.02 15.23
N GLY A 78 3.79 9.47 14.54
CA GLY A 78 3.59 10.88 14.18
C GLY A 78 4.32 11.37 12.91
N CYS A 79 5.13 10.55 12.23
CA CYS A 79 5.83 10.98 11.01
C CYS A 79 4.97 11.00 9.73
N GLY A 80 3.67 10.70 9.83
CA GLY A 80 2.75 10.75 8.69
C GLY A 80 2.54 9.43 7.94
N LYS A 81 2.92 8.26 8.47
CA LYS A 81 2.67 6.95 7.82
C LYS A 81 1.22 6.77 7.36
N SER A 82 0.25 6.92 8.27
CA SER A 82 -1.17 6.75 7.95
C SER A 82 -1.63 7.80 6.93
N THR A 83 -1.10 9.03 7.00
CA THR A 83 -1.36 10.09 6.02
C THR A 83 -0.85 9.71 4.63
N THR A 84 0.37 9.19 4.51
CA THR A 84 0.95 8.73 3.25
C THR A 84 0.14 7.58 2.66
N VAL A 85 -0.25 6.61 3.49
CA VAL A 85 -1.11 5.49 3.06
C VAL A 85 -2.46 6.03 2.56
N ALA A 86 -3.11 6.93 3.31
CA ALA A 86 -4.38 7.53 2.91
C ALA A 86 -4.29 8.29 1.57
N GLY A 87 -3.22 9.07 1.37
CA GLY A 87 -2.98 9.78 0.11
C GLY A 87 -2.80 8.84 -1.08
N LEU A 88 -2.04 7.76 -0.90
CA LEU A 88 -1.89 6.72 -1.93
C LEU A 88 -3.22 6.03 -2.23
N LEU A 89 -3.97 5.63 -1.20
CA LEU A 89 -5.29 5.01 -1.38
C LEU A 89 -6.26 5.91 -2.14
N ASN A 90 -6.31 7.20 -1.80
CA ASN A 90 -7.18 8.16 -2.47
C ASN A 90 -6.80 8.37 -3.94
N SER A 91 -5.50 8.32 -4.25
CA SER A 91 -4.99 8.50 -5.61
C SER A 91 -5.21 7.25 -6.47
N ILE A 92 -4.91 6.07 -5.94
CA ILE A 92 -5.08 4.80 -6.67
C ILE A 92 -6.56 4.45 -6.84
N SER A 93 -7.44 4.92 -5.95
CA SER A 93 -8.90 4.74 -6.07
C SER A 93 -9.58 5.73 -7.02
N ASP A 94 -8.85 6.68 -7.62
CA ASP A 94 -9.39 7.56 -8.64
C ASP A 94 -9.66 6.78 -9.94
N GLN A 95 -10.94 6.47 -10.19
CA GLN A 95 -11.37 5.70 -11.37
C GLN A 95 -11.11 6.43 -12.69
N SER A 96 -10.92 7.75 -12.69
CA SER A 96 -10.58 8.49 -13.90
C SER A 96 -9.15 8.22 -14.37
N GLN A 97 -8.25 7.92 -13.42
CA GLN A 97 -6.84 7.59 -13.67
C GLN A 97 -6.62 6.08 -13.70
N PHE A 98 -7.21 5.36 -12.75
CA PHE A 98 -7.02 3.92 -12.56
C PHE A 98 -8.37 3.17 -12.54
N PRO A 99 -9.11 3.08 -13.66
CA PRO A 99 -10.45 2.49 -13.70
C PRO A 99 -10.48 1.00 -13.34
N SER A 100 -9.35 0.31 -13.48
CA SER A 100 -9.23 -1.12 -13.17
C SER A 100 -8.60 -1.40 -11.80
N ALA A 101 -8.28 -0.37 -11.01
CA ALA A 101 -7.67 -0.57 -9.70
C ALA A 101 -8.65 -1.26 -8.74
N ARG A 102 -8.15 -2.29 -8.04
CA ARG A 102 -8.86 -2.93 -6.93
C ARG A 102 -7.93 -3.00 -5.74
N ILE A 103 -8.39 -2.46 -4.63
CA ILE A 103 -7.60 -2.32 -3.41
C ILE A 103 -8.32 -3.07 -2.29
N LEU A 104 -7.58 -3.95 -1.61
CA LEU A 104 -8.01 -4.57 -0.37
C LEU A 104 -7.15 -4.01 0.76
N VAL A 105 -7.79 -3.42 1.78
CA VAL A 105 -7.12 -2.87 2.95
C VAL A 105 -7.50 -3.70 4.17
N LEU A 106 -6.49 -4.21 4.87
CA LEU A 106 -6.66 -4.82 6.19
C LEU A 106 -6.45 -3.74 7.25
N ASP A 107 -7.54 -3.11 7.67
CA ASP A 107 -7.52 -1.94 8.56
C ASP A 107 -7.73 -2.34 10.02
N ILE A 108 -6.65 -2.72 10.71
CA ILE A 108 -6.68 -3.20 12.09
C ILE A 108 -7.20 -2.13 13.07
N HIS A 109 -6.92 -0.85 12.79
CA HIS A 109 -7.27 0.26 13.67
C HIS A 109 -8.51 1.04 13.21
N GLY A 110 -9.02 0.79 12.01
CA GLY A 110 -10.17 1.50 11.45
C GLY A 110 -9.86 2.94 11.01
N GLU A 111 -8.59 3.26 10.74
CA GLU A 111 -8.14 4.63 10.42
C GLU A 111 -8.45 5.02 8.97
N TYR A 112 -8.45 4.05 8.06
CA TYR A 112 -8.50 4.29 6.61
C TYR A 112 -9.91 4.34 6.06
N ALA A 113 -10.87 3.66 6.70
CA ALA A 113 -12.27 3.65 6.28
C ALA A 113 -12.84 5.07 6.06
N LYS A 114 -12.46 6.03 6.92
CA LYS A 114 -12.88 7.44 6.79
C LYS A 114 -12.10 8.19 5.70
N ALA A 115 -10.85 7.80 5.45
CA ALA A 115 -9.96 8.50 4.52
C ALA A 115 -10.36 8.27 3.04
N VAL A 116 -10.94 7.12 2.73
CA VAL A 116 -11.38 6.77 1.36
C VAL A 116 -12.87 7.04 1.12
N GLY A 117 -13.61 7.45 2.15
CA GLY A 117 -15.00 7.91 2.04
C GLY A 117 -15.93 6.94 1.34
N ASP A 118 -16.66 7.44 0.35
CA ASP A 118 -17.64 6.72 -0.47
C ASP A 118 -17.01 5.83 -1.56
N LYS A 119 -15.69 5.88 -1.74
CA LYS A 119 -14.96 5.08 -2.74
C LYS A 119 -14.70 3.63 -2.31
N ALA A 120 -15.08 3.25 -1.09
CA ALA A 120 -14.79 1.94 -0.53
C ALA A 120 -16.02 1.24 0.06
N ASN A 121 -16.03 -0.09 -0.05
CA ASN A 121 -16.92 -0.93 0.73
C ASN A 121 -16.20 -1.33 2.03
N VAL A 122 -16.72 -0.85 3.16
CA VAL A 122 -16.14 -1.13 4.48
C VAL A 122 -16.95 -2.22 5.17
N PHE A 123 -16.26 -3.27 5.61
CA PHE A 123 -16.81 -4.34 6.43
C PHE A 123 -16.06 -4.39 7.76
N LYS A 124 -16.78 -4.56 8.86
CA LYS A 124 -16.23 -4.54 10.22
C LYS A 124 -16.60 -5.80 10.98
N ILE A 125 -15.73 -6.22 11.89
CA ILE A 125 -16.05 -7.25 12.88
C ILE A 125 -16.77 -6.57 14.05
N GLY A 126 -17.96 -7.05 14.42
CA GLY A 126 -18.76 -6.43 15.47
C GLY A 126 -19.34 -5.06 15.06
N ALA A 127 -19.83 -4.98 13.82
CA ALA A 127 -20.41 -3.79 13.24
C ALA A 127 -21.68 -3.33 13.98
N ASP A 128 -21.82 -2.02 14.15
CA ASP A 128 -23.05 -1.41 14.64
C ASP A 128 -24.07 -1.25 13.49
N THR A 129 -24.95 -2.24 13.35
CA THR A 129 -25.98 -2.23 12.29
C THR A 129 -26.99 -1.09 12.47
N VAL A 130 -27.17 -0.57 13.69
CA VAL A 130 -28.07 0.58 13.94
C VAL A 130 -27.48 1.85 13.33
N LYS A 131 -26.15 1.97 13.29
CA LYS A 131 -25.42 3.05 12.61
C LYS A 131 -25.20 2.79 11.11
N GLY A 132 -25.74 1.71 10.57
CA GLY A 132 -25.59 1.34 9.15
C GLY A 132 -24.21 0.76 8.79
N GLU A 133 -23.45 0.31 9.78
CA GLU A 133 -22.19 -0.40 9.51
C GLU A 133 -22.45 -1.81 8.97
N LYS A 134 -21.55 -2.30 8.11
CA LYS A 134 -21.66 -3.64 7.50
C LYS A 134 -20.80 -4.64 8.25
N GLU A 135 -21.41 -5.72 8.73
CA GLU A 135 -20.69 -6.83 9.36
C GLU A 135 -19.84 -7.58 8.31
N LEU A 136 -18.60 -7.91 8.66
CA LEU A 136 -17.76 -8.80 7.89
C LEU A 136 -18.22 -10.24 8.13
N GLN A 137 -18.86 -10.82 7.12
CA GLN A 137 -19.26 -12.23 7.15
C GLN A 137 -18.29 -13.06 6.31
N ILE A 138 -17.57 -13.98 6.97
CA ILE A 138 -16.72 -14.95 6.30
C ILE A 138 -17.49 -16.27 6.21
N PRO A 139 -17.77 -16.76 5.00
CA PRO A 139 -18.47 -18.02 4.85
C PRO A 139 -17.57 -19.19 5.26
N PHE A 140 -18.15 -20.22 5.88
CA PHE A 140 -17.39 -21.37 6.41
C PHE A 140 -16.57 -22.11 5.34
N TRP A 141 -17.02 -22.09 4.07
CA TRP A 141 -16.31 -22.72 2.95
C TRP A 141 -15.02 -21.99 2.54
N ALA A 142 -14.82 -20.75 3.00
CA ALA A 142 -13.57 -20.03 2.81
C ALA A 142 -12.48 -20.47 3.81
N LEU A 143 -12.87 -21.18 4.89
CA LEU A 143 -11.95 -21.72 5.87
C LEU A 143 -11.43 -23.08 5.40
N ASN A 144 -10.12 -23.29 5.55
CA ASN A 144 -9.55 -24.62 5.39
C ASN A 144 -9.90 -25.51 6.58
N PHE A 145 -9.62 -26.81 6.46
CA PHE A 145 -9.97 -27.78 7.51
C PHE A 145 -9.29 -27.48 8.85
N GLU A 146 -8.06 -26.99 8.83
CA GLU A 146 -7.32 -26.62 10.04
C GLU A 146 -7.96 -25.42 10.75
N GLU A 147 -8.29 -24.37 10.00
CA GLU A 147 -8.97 -23.17 10.50
C GLU A 147 -10.35 -23.50 11.06
N MET A 148 -11.13 -24.31 10.35
CA MET A 148 -12.46 -24.75 10.79
C MET A 148 -12.38 -25.56 12.08
N THR A 149 -11.39 -26.46 12.17
CA THR A 149 -11.18 -27.27 13.38
C THR A 149 -10.77 -26.40 14.56
N LYS A 150 -9.85 -25.45 14.36
CA LYS A 150 -9.47 -24.47 15.39
C LYS A 150 -10.65 -23.60 15.82
N PHE A 151 -11.48 -23.17 14.88
CA PHE A 151 -12.67 -22.36 15.16
C PHE A 151 -13.71 -23.14 15.96
N SER A 152 -13.97 -24.40 15.61
CA SER A 152 -15.00 -25.23 16.25
C SER A 152 -14.57 -25.81 17.59
N PHE A 153 -13.31 -26.21 17.75
CA PHE A 153 -12.83 -26.97 18.90
C PHE A 153 -11.73 -26.27 19.72
N GLY A 154 -11.27 -25.10 19.27
CA GLY A 154 -10.12 -24.42 19.85
C GLY A 154 -8.79 -25.12 19.53
N ASN A 155 -7.78 -24.88 20.36
CA ASN A 155 -6.48 -25.55 20.22
C ASN A 155 -6.62 -27.02 20.65
N ILE A 156 -6.54 -27.92 19.68
CA ILE A 156 -6.49 -29.37 19.90
C ILE A 156 -5.09 -29.90 19.59
N ASP A 157 -4.71 -31.00 20.24
CA ASP A 157 -3.47 -31.71 19.94
C ASP A 157 -3.55 -32.45 18.58
N ASN A 158 -2.38 -32.83 18.06
CA ASN A 158 -2.27 -33.50 16.75
C ASN A 158 -3.02 -34.85 16.70
N SER A 159 -3.15 -35.56 17.83
CA SER A 159 -3.84 -36.85 17.88
C SER A 159 -5.35 -36.67 17.67
N LYS A 160 -5.94 -35.67 18.34
CA LYS A 160 -7.34 -35.29 18.15
C LYS A 160 -7.58 -34.73 16.76
N PHE A 161 -6.66 -33.95 16.23
CA PHE A 161 -6.76 -33.42 14.86
C PHE A 161 -6.84 -34.56 13.82
N ALA A 162 -5.98 -35.56 13.92
CA ALA A 162 -6.00 -36.73 13.05
C ALA A 162 -7.32 -37.50 13.15
N THR A 163 -7.80 -37.72 14.39
CA THR A 163 -9.07 -38.41 14.64
C THR A 163 -10.27 -37.67 13.99
N ILE A 164 -10.33 -36.34 14.13
CA ILE A 164 -11.38 -35.52 13.50
C ILE A 164 -11.26 -35.57 11.98
N SER A 165 -10.04 -35.53 11.43
CA SER A 165 -9.81 -35.62 9.99
C SER A 165 -10.34 -36.93 9.40
N ASP A 166 -10.04 -38.06 10.04
CA ASP A 166 -10.50 -39.39 9.63
C ASP A 166 -12.04 -39.47 9.64
N TRP A 167 -12.68 -38.93 10.67
CA TRP A 167 -14.14 -38.89 10.76
C TRP A 167 -14.76 -38.02 9.67
N VAL A 168 -14.19 -36.84 9.40
CA VAL A 168 -14.69 -35.96 8.34
C VAL A 168 -14.52 -36.59 6.96
N MET A 169 -13.41 -37.28 6.70
CA MET A 169 -13.23 -38.03 5.44
C MET A 169 -14.25 -39.16 5.30
N LYS A 170 -14.51 -39.91 6.39
CA LYS A 170 -15.51 -40.98 6.40
C LYS A 170 -16.90 -40.45 6.08
N LEU A 171 -17.35 -39.41 6.80
CA LEU A 171 -18.67 -38.79 6.60
C LEU A 171 -18.83 -38.18 5.20
N LYS A 172 -17.76 -37.56 4.65
CA LYS A 172 -17.77 -37.06 3.27
C LYS A 172 -17.97 -38.18 2.25
N ARG A 173 -17.35 -39.34 2.45
CA ARG A 173 -17.56 -40.51 1.55
C ARG A 173 -18.98 -41.04 1.64
N GLU A 174 -19.53 -41.14 2.85
CA GLU A 174 -20.91 -41.59 3.07
C GLU A 174 -21.95 -40.63 2.47
N SER A 175 -21.68 -39.33 2.41
CA SER A 175 -22.59 -38.35 1.80
C SER A 175 -22.68 -38.40 0.26
N LEU A 176 -21.79 -39.15 -0.40
CA LEU A 176 -21.76 -39.30 -1.86
C LEU A 176 -22.54 -40.52 -2.36
N THR A 177 -23.05 -41.34 -1.44
CA THR A 177 -23.94 -42.50 -1.68
C THR A 177 -25.36 -42.18 -1.27
#